data_AF-A0ABD5XMQ2-F1
#
_entry.id   AF-A0ABD5XMQ2-F1
#
_cell.length_a   1.000
_cell.length_b   1.000
_cell.length_c   1.000
_cell.angle_alpha   90.00
_cell.angle_beta   90.00
_cell.angle_gamma   90.00
#
_symmetry.space_group_name_H-M   'P 1'
#
loop_
_entity.id
_entity.type
_entity.pdbx_description
1 polymer ?
#
loop_
_entity_poly.entity_id
_entity_poly.type
_entity_poly.pdbx_seq_one_letter_code
_entity_poly.pdbx_strand_id
1 'polypeptide(L)' 'MTVDADLDDLGFSKYDETAGWTALEGPFTIEVGRSARDVEFEMTL' A
#
# COMPACT_ATOMS: atom_id res chain seq x y z
N MET A 1 15.23 -16.34 6.36
CA MET A 1 15.19 -14.95 6.83
C MET A 1 13.77 -14.47 6.63
N THR A 2 13.20 -13.78 7.60
CA THR A 2 11.85 -13.21 7.53
C THR A 2 11.99 -11.71 7.69
N VAL A 3 11.15 -10.96 6.98
CA VAL A 3 11.03 -9.50 7.11
C VAL A 3 9.57 -9.21 7.41
N ASP A 4 9.34 -8.44 8.45
CA ASP A 4 8.02 -7.97 8.86
C ASP A 4 7.86 -6.51 8.41
N ALA A 5 6.68 -6.18 7.88
CA ALA A 5 6.34 -4.83 7.44
C ALA A 5 4.89 -4.53 7.80
N ASP A 6 4.66 -3.34 8.34
CA ASP A 6 3.34 -2.86 8.74
C ASP A 6 2.89 -1.74 7.80
N LEU A 7 1.65 -1.82 7.32
CA LEU A 7 0.98 -0.75 6.58
C LEU A 7 -0.19 -0.25 7.44
N ASP A 8 -0.14 1.02 7.83
CA ASP A 8 -1.23 1.67 8.54
C ASP A 8 -2.23 2.31 7.57
N ASP A 9 -3.27 2.94 8.11
CA ASP A 9 -4.34 3.59 7.33
C ASP A 9 -3.80 4.67 6.37
N LEU A 10 -2.64 5.25 6.65
CA LEU A 10 -2.03 6.27 5.80
C LEU A 10 -1.52 5.66 4.48
N GLY A 11 -1.05 4.42 4.51
CA GLY A 11 -0.66 3.65 3.32
C GLY A 11 -1.81 3.46 2.32
N PHE A 12 -3.06 3.57 2.80
CA PHE A 12 -4.29 3.44 2.02
C PHE A 12 -5.04 4.75 1.84
N SER A 13 -4.35 5.88 1.99
CA SER A 13 -4.93 7.22 1.93
C SER A 13 -4.36 8.06 0.80
N LYS A 14 -5.14 9.03 0.33
CA LYS A 14 -4.70 10.08 -0.60
C LYS A 14 -4.81 11.44 0.06
N TYR A 15 -3.80 12.29 -0.15
CA TYR A 15 -3.86 13.68 0.31
C TYR A 15 -4.79 14.51 -0.58
N ASP A 16 -5.72 15.20 0.07
CA ASP A 16 -6.61 16.23 -0.47
C ASP A 16 -6.22 17.58 0.14
N GLU A 17 -6.07 18.62 -0.69
CA GLU A 17 -5.58 19.92 -0.23
C GLU A 17 -6.55 20.65 0.72
N THR A 18 -7.83 20.27 0.71
CA THR A 18 -8.89 20.89 1.52
C THR A 18 -9.29 20.04 2.73
N ALA A 19 -9.21 18.72 2.60
CA ALA A 19 -9.66 17.75 3.61
C ALA A 19 -8.51 17.01 4.31
N GLY A 20 -7.25 17.20 3.87
CA GLY A 20 -6.10 16.46 4.39
C GLY A 20 -6.04 15.04 3.86
N TRP A 21 -5.49 14.11 4.63
CA TRP A 21 -5.45 12.70 4.24
C TRP A 21 -6.85 12.07 4.28
N THR A 22 -7.26 11.48 3.17
CA THR A 22 -8.57 10.84 3.00
C THR A 22 -8.37 9.36 2.65
N ALA A 23 -9.08 8.48 3.35
CA ALA A 23 -9.01 7.04 3.10
C ALA A 23 -9.58 6.71 1.72
N LEU A 24 -8.90 5.83 0.99
CA LEU A 24 -9.37 5.30 -0.28
C LEU A 24 -10.28 4.08 -0.04
N GLU A 25 -11.24 3.88 -0.95
CA GLU A 25 -12.04 2.65 -0.98
C GLU A 25 -11.32 1.59 -1.81
N GLY A 26 -11.29 0.35 -1.30
CA GLY A 26 -10.62 -0.79 -1.93
C GLY A 26 -11.34 -1.36 -3.16
N PRO A 27 -10.82 -2.45 -3.75
CA PRO A 27 -9.75 -3.31 -3.24
C PRO A 27 -8.34 -2.74 -3.44
N PHE A 28 -7.40 -3.15 -2.59
CA PHE A 28 -5.97 -2.80 -2.72
C PHE A 28 -5.13 -4.02 -3.08
N THR A 29 -4.12 -3.83 -3.92
CA THR A 29 -3.08 -4.83 -4.18
C THR A 29 -1.80 -4.44 -3.44
N ILE A 30 -1.26 -5.36 -2.66
CA ILE A 30 0.07 -5.24 -2.06
C ILE A 30 1.07 -6.03 -2.90
N GLU A 31 2.08 -5.34 -3.43
CA GLU A 31 3.18 -5.93 -4.21
C GLU A 31 4.44 -6.02 -3.35
N VAL A 32 5.09 -7.18 -3.35
CA VAL A 32 6.40 -7.39 -2.72
C VAL A 32 7.40 -7.83 -3.80
N GLY A 33 8.54 -7.15 -3.89
CA GLY A 33 9.51 -7.35 -4.95
C GLY A 33 10.88 -6.77 -4.64
N ARG A 34 11.82 -6.96 -5.56
CA ARG A 34 13.19 -6.42 -5.45
C ARG A 34 13.30 -4.99 -5.98
N SER A 35 12.36 -4.59 -6.82
CA SER A 35 12.23 -3.24 -7.34
C SER A 35 10.79 -2.97 -7.77
N ALA A 36 10.46 -1.70 -8.04
CA ALA A 36 9.16 -1.31 -8.60
C ALA A 36 8.86 -1.90 -10.01
N ARG A 37 9.80 -2.63 -10.60
CA ARG A 37 9.64 -3.33 -11.89
C ARG A 37 9.95 -4.82 -11.80
N ASP A 38 10.14 -5.35 -10.59
CA ASP A 38 10.52 -6.75 -10.33
C ASP A 38 9.73 -7.25 -9.12
N VAL A 39 8.44 -7.52 -9.38
CA VAL A 39 7.45 -7.99 -8.41
C VAL A 39 7.49 -9.52 -8.35
N GLU A 40 7.58 -10.06 -7.14
CA GLU A 40 7.70 -11.51 -6.89
C GLU A 40 6.45 -12.08 -6.21
N PHE A 41 5.67 -11.25 -5.53
CA PHE A 41 4.45 -11.64 -4.82
C PHE A 41 3.42 -10.51 -4.85
N GLU A 42 2.16 -10.89 -5.02
CA GLU A 42 1.01 -9.99 -4.98
C GLU A 42 -0.08 -10.59 -4.10
N MET A 43 -0.77 -9.73 -3.34
CA MET A 43 -2.00 -10.09 -2.64
C MET A 43 -3.03 -8.99 -2.69
N THR A 44 -4.30 -9.36 -2.77
CA THR A 44 -5.43 -8.42 -2.71
C THR A 44 -6.05 -8.43 -1.33
N LEU A 45 -6.36 -7.23 -0.83
CA LEU A 45 -7.09 -6.97 0.42
C LEU A 45 -8.57 -6.69 0.14
#